data_AF-A0A9N9D5G7-F1
#
_entry.id   AF-A0A9N9D5G7-F1
#
_cell.length_a   1.000
_cell.length_b   1.000
_cell.length_c   1.000
_cell.angle_alpha   90.00
_cell.angle_beta   90.00
_cell.angle_gamma   90.00
#
_symmetry.space_group_name_H-M   'P 1'
#
loop_
_entity.id
_entity.type
_entity.pdbx_description
1 polymer ?
#
loop_
_entity_poly.entity_id
_entity_poly.type
_entity_poly.pdbx_seq_one_letter_code
_entity_poly.pdbx_strand_id
1 'polypeptide(L)'
;MDETGFILIPKLEKVIAKKGSHQVHKVAHGNSHEHISVAPTILATGSYILPLVIYKYDKYHNTTSKVVTKYTFAKLFGPAFIETYALSAICNAFKATGIWLFNSKTISPDHLNPSLATEQFDIVPSPSQLSKLIMSSLQSTTKLNHFHYTCINFIQLISENEMLKNEIKLLKVQLTATQEELETYKSLGTSSLYSVFKYISHVPQAGPSDISSVNQQEPSPFFKKRKTFLFAQLLTNDESWQKLKETNKEAERKVEEVKWKKVLAAQKKIKRQQKLEQKKEEHE
;
A
#
# COMPACT_ATOMS: atom_id res chain seq x y z
N MET A 1 -13.76 -4.27 3.93
CA MET A 1 -14.01 -4.27 2.47
C MET A 1 -15.51 -4.10 2.33
N ASP A 2 -15.93 -3.15 1.49
CA ASP A 2 -17.34 -2.93 1.19
C ASP A 2 -17.52 -2.90 -0.34
N GLU A 3 -18.72 -3.19 -0.83
CA GLU A 3 -19.05 -3.14 -2.26
C GLU A 3 -20.11 -2.05 -2.48
N THR A 4 -19.84 -1.15 -3.42
CA THR A 4 -20.75 -0.06 -3.76
C THR A 4 -21.10 -0.10 -5.23
N GLY A 5 -22.38 -0.23 -5.55
CA GLY A 5 -22.90 -0.16 -6.92
C GLY A 5 -23.15 1.28 -7.36
N PHE A 6 -22.61 1.66 -8.51
CA PHE A 6 -22.86 2.94 -9.19
C PHE A 6 -23.81 2.71 -10.36
N ILE A 7 -24.98 3.34 -10.32
CA ILE A 7 -25.94 3.33 -11.41
C ILE A 7 -25.45 4.35 -12.45
N LEU A 8 -25.27 3.90 -13.70
CA LEU A 8 -24.75 4.74 -14.80
C LEU A 8 -25.76 5.76 -15.34
N ILE A 9 -26.95 5.83 -14.74
CA ILE A 9 -27.99 6.76 -15.16
C ILE A 9 -27.56 8.17 -14.71
N PRO A 10 -27.40 9.13 -15.64
CA PRO A 10 -27.11 10.51 -15.26
C PRO A 10 -28.24 11.01 -14.35
N LYS A 11 -27.87 11.69 -13.26
CA LYS A 11 -28.85 12.34 -12.38
C LYS A 11 -29.76 13.23 -13.23
N LEU A 12 -31.07 13.00 -13.15
CA LEU A 12 -32.01 13.80 -13.91
C LEU A 12 -31.94 15.25 -13.43
N GLU A 13 -31.69 16.14 -14.39
CA GLU A 13 -31.73 17.58 -14.14
C GLU A 13 -33.11 17.99 -13.66
N LYS A 14 -33.14 19.04 -12.83
CA LYS A 14 -34.37 19.62 -12.33
C LYS A 14 -35.19 20.17 -13.50
N VAL A 15 -36.39 19.64 -13.70
CA VAL A 15 -37.32 20.15 -14.70
C VAL A 15 -38.04 21.36 -14.13
N ILE A 16 -38.00 22.49 -14.85
CA ILE A 16 -38.78 23.68 -14.53
C ILE A 16 -39.98 23.71 -15.47
N ALA A 17 -41.18 23.90 -14.94
CA ALA A 17 -42.40 24.01 -15.72
C ALA A 17 -43.20 25.24 -15.31
N LYS A 18 -44.10 25.67 -16.19
CA LYS A 18 -45.00 26.79 -15.91
C LYS A 18 -46.00 26.40 -14.81
N LYS A 19 -46.37 27.38 -13.98
CA LYS A 19 -47.41 27.23 -12.96
C LYS A 19 -48.72 26.78 -13.64
N GLY A 20 -49.27 25.64 -13.20
CA GLY A 20 -50.48 25.03 -13.77
C GLY A 20 -50.24 23.85 -14.72
N SER A 21 -48.99 23.49 -15.01
CA SER A 21 -48.70 22.27 -15.79
C SER A 21 -49.01 21.00 -14.98
N HIS A 22 -49.98 20.21 -15.44
CA HIS A 22 -50.42 18.99 -14.77
C HIS A 22 -49.50 17.78 -14.99
N GLN A 23 -48.69 17.78 -16.07
CA GLN A 23 -47.69 16.74 -16.32
C GLN A 23 -46.33 17.36 -16.60
N VAL A 24 -45.38 17.08 -15.70
CA VAL A 24 -44.00 17.55 -15.79
C VAL A 24 -43.11 16.36 -15.48
N HIS A 25 -42.55 15.72 -16.50
CA HIS A 25 -41.65 14.59 -16.33
C HIS A 25 -40.56 14.64 -17.40
N LYS A 26 -39.33 14.26 -17.03
CA LYS A 26 -38.22 14.03 -17.97
C LYS A 26 -38.13 12.54 -18.21
N VAL A 27 -38.49 12.09 -19.42
CA VAL A 27 -38.30 10.69 -19.81
C VAL A 27 -36.82 10.48 -20.08
N ALA A 28 -36.15 9.76 -19.18
CA ALA A 28 -34.78 9.32 -19.40
C ALA A 28 -34.79 7.93 -20.03
N HIS A 29 -34.18 7.78 -21.20
CA HIS A 29 -33.83 6.45 -21.71
C HIS A 29 -32.58 5.97 -20.98
N GLY A 30 -32.76 5.34 -19.82
CA GLY A 30 -31.68 4.67 -19.08
C GLY A 30 -32.03 3.20 -18.93
N ASN A 31 -31.17 2.31 -19.41
CA ASN A 31 -31.30 0.88 -19.16
C ASN A 31 -31.19 0.64 -17.65
N SER A 32 -32.31 0.41 -16.97
CA SER A 32 -32.48 0.57 -15.52
C SER A 32 -31.70 -0.44 -14.65
N HIS A 33 -30.96 -1.35 -15.26
CA HIS A 33 -30.33 -2.47 -14.58
C HIS A 33 -28.81 -2.54 -14.73
N GLU A 34 -28.20 -1.60 -15.45
CA GLU A 34 -26.75 -1.54 -15.58
C GLU A 34 -26.13 -0.72 -14.42
N HIS A 35 -25.31 -1.38 -13.62
CA HIS A 35 -24.52 -0.77 -12.57
C HIS A 35 -23.07 -1.23 -12.68
N ILE A 36 -22.16 -0.37 -12.27
CA ILE A 36 -20.75 -0.70 -12.04
C ILE A 36 -20.59 -0.94 -10.54
N SER A 37 -20.18 -2.14 -10.15
CA SER A 37 -19.81 -2.41 -8.76
C SER A 37 -18.36 -2.01 -8.55
N VAL A 38 -18.08 -1.27 -7.48
CA VAL A 38 -16.72 -0.94 -7.06
C VAL A 38 -16.54 -1.46 -5.65
N ALA A 39 -15.50 -2.25 -5.44
CA ALA A 39 -15.13 -2.77 -4.12
C ALA A 39 -13.85 -2.08 -3.62
N PRO A 40 -13.96 -0.92 -2.93
CA PRO A 40 -12.82 -0.30 -2.28
C PRO A 40 -12.37 -1.12 -1.06
N THR A 41 -11.05 -1.26 -0.91
CA THR A 41 -10.46 -1.87 0.29
C THR A 41 -9.54 -0.86 0.96
N ILE A 42 -9.95 -0.41 2.15
CA ILE A 42 -9.20 0.52 3.00
C ILE A 42 -8.82 -0.22 4.28
N LEU A 43 -7.54 -0.18 4.63
CA LEU A 43 -7.00 -0.72 5.88
C LEU A 43 -7.12 0.31 7.01
N ALA A 44 -7.12 -0.14 8.27
CA ALA A 44 -7.16 0.75 9.44
C ALA A 44 -5.94 1.70 9.53
N THR A 45 -4.85 1.36 8.85
CA THR A 45 -3.66 2.22 8.67
C THR A 45 -3.88 3.34 7.65
N GLY A 46 -5.04 3.35 6.98
CA GLY A 46 -5.40 4.28 5.89
C GLY A 46 -4.71 3.99 4.56
N SER A 47 -3.95 2.90 4.47
CA SER A 47 -3.50 2.33 3.19
C SER A 47 -4.71 1.76 2.46
N TYR A 48 -4.75 1.88 1.13
CA TYR A 48 -5.83 1.35 0.32
C TYR A 48 -5.29 0.49 -0.82
N ILE A 49 -6.07 -0.52 -1.19
CA ILE A 49 -5.82 -1.32 -2.40
C ILE A 49 -6.62 -0.69 -3.53
N LEU A 50 -6.07 -0.74 -4.75
CA LEU A 50 -6.75 -0.29 -5.95
C LEU A 50 -8.21 -0.82 -5.98
N PRO A 51 -9.23 0.04 -6.11
CA PRO A 51 -10.61 -0.40 -6.10
C PRO A 51 -10.86 -1.43 -7.21
N LEU A 52 -11.44 -2.57 -6.85
CA LEU A 52 -11.83 -3.56 -7.84
C LEU A 52 -13.11 -3.07 -8.53
N VAL A 53 -13.03 -2.76 -9.82
CA VAL A 53 -14.19 -2.38 -10.63
C VAL A 53 -14.74 -3.61 -11.33
N ILE A 54 -15.98 -3.96 -11.00
CA ILE A 54 -16.70 -5.12 -11.51
C ILE A 54 -17.80 -4.61 -12.44
N TYR A 55 -17.69 -4.97 -13.72
CA TYR A 55 -18.73 -4.71 -14.71
C TYR A 55 -19.66 -5.91 -14.79
N LYS A 56 -20.97 -5.67 -14.84
CA LYS A 56 -21.94 -6.72 -15.15
C LYS A 56 -21.66 -7.22 -16.56
N TYR A 57 -21.39 -8.52 -16.68
CA TYR A 57 -21.05 -9.18 -17.94
C TYR A 57 -22.31 -9.41 -18.78
N ASP A 58 -22.90 -8.35 -19.33
CA ASP A 58 -24.05 -8.46 -20.23
C ASP A 58 -23.85 -7.58 -21.47
N LYS A 59 -23.57 -8.24 -22.61
CA LYS A 59 -23.75 -7.72 -23.98
C LYS A 59 -23.03 -6.41 -24.38
N TYR A 60 -21.77 -6.22 -24.02
CA TYR A 60 -20.88 -5.27 -24.75
C TYR A 60 -20.47 -5.80 -26.15
N HIS A 61 -21.41 -6.41 -26.88
CA HIS A 61 -21.16 -7.12 -28.15
C HIS A 61 -21.68 -6.39 -29.39
N ASN A 62 -22.33 -5.23 -29.27
CA ASN A 62 -23.26 -4.77 -30.32
C ASN A 62 -22.85 -3.56 -31.17
N THR A 63 -21.70 -2.91 -30.96
CA THR A 63 -21.27 -1.82 -31.86
C THR A 63 -19.83 -1.92 -32.37
N THR A 64 -18.92 -2.50 -31.59
CA THR A 64 -17.49 -2.57 -32.01
C THR A 64 -16.96 -3.99 -32.20
N SER A 65 -17.73 -5.03 -31.87
CA SER A 65 -17.38 -6.47 -31.92
C SER A 65 -16.03 -6.85 -31.27
N LYS A 66 -15.35 -5.92 -30.61
CA LYS A 66 -14.06 -6.11 -29.96
C LYS A 66 -14.30 -6.43 -28.50
N VAL A 67 -13.96 -7.66 -28.11
CA VAL A 67 -13.96 -8.11 -26.72
C VAL A 67 -13.06 -7.18 -25.91
N VAL A 68 -13.63 -6.48 -24.94
CA VAL A 68 -12.86 -5.70 -23.97
C VAL A 68 -12.14 -6.69 -23.05
N THR A 69 -10.86 -6.89 -23.31
CA THR A 69 -10.01 -7.73 -22.46
C THR A 69 -9.46 -6.90 -21.30
N LYS A 70 -9.01 -7.57 -20.24
CA LYS A 70 -8.25 -6.92 -19.14
C LYS A 70 -7.10 -6.06 -19.67
N TYR A 71 -6.46 -6.50 -20.76
CA TYR A 71 -5.39 -5.76 -21.43
C TYR A 71 -5.87 -4.47 -22.09
N THR A 72 -6.99 -4.52 -22.83
CA THR A 72 -7.56 -3.33 -23.50
C THR A 72 -7.99 -2.28 -22.48
N PHE A 73 -8.58 -2.71 -21.35
CA PHE A 73 -8.92 -1.83 -20.25
C PHE A 73 -7.67 -1.24 -19.59
N ALA A 74 -6.69 -2.08 -19.21
CA ALA A 74 -5.46 -1.61 -18.58
C ALA A 74 -4.74 -0.59 -19.47
N LYS A 75 -4.71 -0.80 -20.79
CA LYS A 75 -4.11 0.13 -21.75
C LYS A 75 -4.76 1.52 -21.75
N LEU A 76 -6.08 1.60 -21.54
CA LEU A 76 -6.80 2.88 -21.44
C LEU A 76 -6.67 3.49 -20.03
N PHE A 77 -6.78 2.64 -19.01
CA PHE A 77 -6.81 3.07 -17.61
C PHE A 77 -5.43 3.46 -17.07
N GLY A 78 -4.37 2.77 -17.49
CA GLY A 78 -3.00 2.97 -16.97
C GLY A 78 -2.51 4.42 -17.07
N PRO A 79 -2.58 5.08 -18.24
CA PRO A 79 -2.18 6.49 -18.36
C PRO A 79 -3.02 7.42 -17.49
N ALA A 80 -4.35 7.27 -17.50
CA ALA A 80 -5.25 8.07 -16.67
C ALA A 80 -5.01 7.84 -15.17
N PHE A 81 -4.66 6.62 -14.79
CA PHE A 81 -4.29 6.27 -13.43
C PHE A 81 -2.99 6.96 -13.01
N ILE A 82 -1.92 6.89 -13.82
CA ILE A 82 -0.65 7.56 -13.50
C ILE A 82 -0.85 9.08 -13.34
N GLU A 83 -1.70 9.68 -14.17
CA GLU A 83 -2.01 11.11 -14.10
C GLU A 83 -2.81 11.48 -12.84
N THR A 84 -3.77 10.65 -12.44
CA THR A 84 -4.64 10.91 -11.28
C THR A 84 -4.05 10.45 -9.95
N TYR A 85 -3.13 9.48 -9.97
CA TYR A 85 -2.48 8.90 -8.79
C TYR A 85 -1.24 9.69 -8.35
N ALA A 86 -1.27 11.00 -8.52
CA ALA A 86 -0.22 11.89 -8.04
C ALA A 86 -0.34 12.11 -6.53
N LEU A 87 0.80 12.24 -5.85
CA LEU A 87 0.84 12.52 -4.41
C LEU A 87 0.03 13.79 -4.05
N SER A 88 0.05 14.80 -4.92
CA SER A 88 -0.74 16.02 -4.76
C SER A 88 -2.25 15.77 -4.77
N ALA A 89 -2.74 14.90 -5.67
CA ALA A 89 -4.14 14.52 -5.74
C ALA A 89 -4.59 13.75 -4.49
N ILE A 90 -3.74 12.82 -4.01
CA ILE A 90 -3.96 12.07 -2.77
C ILE A 90 -4.02 13.03 -1.57
N CYS A 91 -3.05 13.94 -1.44
CA CYS A 91 -3.03 14.95 -0.39
C CYS A 91 -4.26 15.87 -0.44
N ASN A 92 -4.69 16.28 -1.65
CA ASN A 92 -5.89 17.10 -1.82
C ASN A 92 -7.16 16.36 -1.41
N ALA A 93 -7.26 15.06 -1.67
CA ALA A 93 -8.39 14.24 -1.24
C ALA A 93 -8.47 14.13 0.29
N PHE A 94 -7.35 13.89 0.97
CA PHE A 94 -7.30 13.91 2.45
C PHE A 94 -7.63 15.29 3.01
N LYS A 95 -7.10 16.35 2.40
CA LYS A 95 -7.43 17.74 2.78
C LYS A 95 -8.92 18.05 2.65
N ALA A 96 -9.56 17.60 1.57
CA ALA A 96 -10.99 17.83 1.32
C ALA A 96 -11.89 17.02 2.26
N THR A 97 -11.50 15.80 2.62
CA THR A 97 -12.26 14.93 3.53
C THR A 97 -12.02 15.25 5.01
N GLY A 98 -10.92 15.94 5.34
CA GLY A 98 -10.52 16.23 6.72
C GLY A 98 -9.97 15.00 7.46
N ILE A 99 -9.85 13.86 6.79
CA ILE A 99 -9.31 12.63 7.35
C ILE A 99 -7.80 12.62 7.05
N TRP A 100 -6.96 12.78 8.07
CA TRP A 100 -5.51 12.71 7.93
C TRP A 100 -4.96 11.41 8.52
N LEU A 101 -3.98 10.82 7.84
CA LEU A 101 -3.21 9.71 8.40
C LEU A 101 -2.43 10.21 9.62
N PHE A 102 -2.49 9.46 10.72
CA PHE A 102 -1.75 9.78 11.93
C PHE A 102 -0.23 9.84 11.71
N ASN A 103 0.28 9.06 10.75
CA ASN A 103 1.69 9.06 10.35
C ASN A 103 1.82 9.55 8.90
N SER A 104 2.40 10.74 8.72
CA SER A 104 2.63 11.34 7.40
C SER A 104 3.68 10.59 6.57
N LYS A 105 4.52 9.77 7.20
CA LYS A 105 5.55 8.95 6.51
C LYS A 105 4.99 7.64 5.95
N THR A 106 3.72 7.32 6.20
CA THR A 106 3.11 6.05 5.73
C THR A 106 2.91 6.03 4.21
N ILE A 107 2.79 7.18 3.55
CA ILE A 107 2.73 7.26 2.09
C ILE A 107 4.15 7.51 1.57
N SER A 108 4.90 6.43 1.33
CA SER A 108 6.17 6.53 0.61
C SER A 108 5.93 6.62 -0.90
N PRO A 109 6.82 7.28 -1.66
CA PRO A 109 6.76 7.30 -3.12
C PRO A 109 6.72 5.89 -3.73
N ASP A 110 7.40 4.93 -3.10
CA ASP A 110 7.45 3.53 -3.56
C ASP A 110 6.07 2.85 -3.54
N HIS A 111 5.18 3.28 -2.64
CA HIS A 111 3.80 2.80 -2.59
C HIS A 111 2.90 3.39 -3.69
N LEU A 112 3.37 4.40 -4.42
CA LEU A 112 2.66 5.02 -5.53
C LEU A 112 2.99 4.40 -6.88
N ASN A 113 3.97 3.50 -6.92
CA ASN A 113 4.35 2.84 -8.16
C ASN A 113 3.19 2.00 -8.70
N PRO A 114 2.81 2.17 -9.98
CA PRO A 114 1.80 1.35 -10.59
C PRO A 114 2.21 -0.13 -10.53
N SER A 115 1.22 -1.04 -10.51
CA SER A 115 1.54 -2.46 -10.63
C SER A 115 2.31 -2.74 -11.92
N LEU A 116 3.18 -3.75 -11.94
CA LEU A 116 3.89 -4.18 -13.16
C LEU A 116 2.92 -4.41 -14.35
N ALA A 117 1.69 -4.85 -14.06
CA ALA A 117 0.65 -5.07 -15.07
C ALA A 117 0.13 -3.78 -15.75
N THR A 118 0.36 -2.63 -15.12
CA THR A 118 0.04 -1.29 -15.62
C THR A 118 1.27 -0.52 -16.09
N GLU A 119 2.48 -1.07 -15.97
CA GLU A 119 3.73 -0.39 -16.35
C GLU A 119 4.26 -0.90 -17.70
N GLN A 120 4.05 -2.18 -18.02
CA GLN A 120 4.51 -2.78 -19.28
C GLN A 120 3.41 -2.76 -20.36
N PHE A 121 3.21 -1.62 -21.02
CA PHE A 121 2.29 -1.55 -22.17
C PHE A 121 2.96 -1.81 -23.52
N ASP A 122 4.30 -1.86 -23.56
CA ASP A 122 5.05 -2.24 -24.75
C ASP A 122 5.30 -3.75 -24.76
N ILE A 123 4.24 -4.54 -24.95
CA ILE A 123 4.43 -5.85 -25.59
C ILE A 123 4.78 -5.51 -27.03
N VAL A 124 6.07 -5.43 -27.31
CA VAL A 124 6.62 -5.36 -28.67
C VAL A 124 5.86 -6.42 -29.48
N PRO A 125 5.10 -6.02 -30.52
CA PRO A 125 4.43 -7.00 -31.35
C PRO A 125 5.51 -7.93 -31.90
N SER A 126 5.24 -9.24 -31.91
CA SER A 126 6.12 -10.27 -32.47
C SER A 126 6.95 -9.73 -33.65
N PRO A 127 8.26 -10.02 -33.77
CA PRO A 127 9.13 -9.44 -34.79
C PRO A 127 8.57 -9.46 -36.22
N SER A 128 7.65 -10.38 -36.53
CA SER A 128 6.94 -10.48 -37.81
C SER A 128 5.89 -9.38 -38.08
N GLN A 129 5.42 -8.66 -37.05
CA GLN A 129 4.49 -7.54 -37.15
C GLN A 129 5.17 -6.17 -37.05
N LEU A 130 6.38 -6.12 -36.48
CA LEU A 130 7.15 -4.90 -36.32
C LEU A 130 7.59 -4.30 -37.68
N SER A 131 7.91 -5.15 -38.66
CA SER A 131 8.28 -4.72 -40.02
C SER A 131 7.14 -4.04 -40.79
N LYS A 132 5.90 -4.48 -40.58
CA LYS A 132 4.71 -3.85 -41.19
C LYS A 132 4.35 -2.51 -40.53
N LEU A 133 4.53 -2.40 -39.21
CA LEU A 133 4.23 -1.18 -38.47
C LEU A 133 5.24 -0.06 -38.79
N ILE A 134 6.54 -0.41 -38.88
CA ILE A 134 7.61 0.55 -39.21
C ILE A 134 7.43 1.12 -40.62
N MET A 135 7.00 0.32 -41.61
CA MET A 135 6.74 0.85 -42.96
C MET A 135 5.51 1.75 -43.05
N SER A 136 4.50 1.56 -42.20
CA SER A 136 3.31 2.44 -42.16
C SER A 136 3.52 3.74 -41.38
N SER A 137 4.48 3.77 -40.44
CA SER A 137 4.72 4.91 -39.55
C SER A 137 5.65 5.99 -40.12
N LEU A 138 6.34 5.73 -41.24
CA LEU A 138 7.28 6.69 -41.82
C LEU A 138 6.63 7.80 -42.67
N GLN A 139 5.30 7.80 -42.85
CA GLN A 139 4.61 8.78 -43.70
C GLN A 139 3.93 9.93 -42.94
N SER A 140 3.97 9.97 -41.60
CA SER A 140 3.46 11.10 -40.82
C SER A 140 4.53 11.69 -39.92
N THR A 141 5.48 12.40 -40.52
CA THR A 141 6.37 13.29 -39.80
C THR A 141 5.63 14.56 -39.43
N THR A 142 5.27 14.71 -38.16
CA THR A 142 5.43 15.98 -37.42
C THR A 142 5.20 15.74 -35.94
N LYS A 143 6.24 16.04 -35.15
CA LYS A 143 6.26 16.20 -33.68
C LYS A 143 6.10 14.91 -32.84
N LEU A 144 7.20 14.19 -32.64
CA LEU A 144 7.36 13.29 -31.49
C LEU A 144 8.78 13.40 -30.90
N ASN A 145 9.09 14.55 -30.30
CA ASN A 145 10.38 14.80 -29.62
C ASN A 145 10.40 14.33 -28.15
N HIS A 146 9.54 13.38 -27.74
CA HIS A 146 9.40 13.03 -26.32
C HIS A 146 9.68 11.57 -25.95
N PHE A 147 9.99 10.69 -26.92
CA PHE A 147 10.16 9.26 -26.67
C PHE A 147 11.61 8.77 -26.49
N HIS A 148 12.61 9.65 -26.59
CA HIS A 148 14.02 9.27 -26.37
C HIS A 148 14.48 9.32 -24.90
N TYR A 149 13.63 9.74 -23.96
CA TYR A 149 14.02 9.90 -22.55
C TYR A 149 13.97 8.61 -21.71
N THR A 150 13.24 7.57 -22.12
CA THR A 150 13.06 6.37 -21.29
C THR A 150 14.16 5.32 -21.44
N CYS A 151 14.78 5.16 -22.61
CA CYS A 151 15.88 4.19 -22.78
C CYS A 151 17.21 4.65 -22.16
N ILE A 152 17.45 5.96 -22.08
CA ILE A 152 18.67 6.51 -21.46
C ILE A 152 18.66 6.31 -19.94
N ASN A 153 17.48 6.25 -19.32
CA ASN A 153 17.35 6.05 -17.87
C ASN A 153 17.72 4.65 -17.38
N PHE A 154 17.61 3.60 -18.20
CA PHE A 154 17.83 2.23 -17.71
C PHE A 154 19.31 1.95 -17.38
N ILE A 155 20.23 2.41 -18.23
CA ILE A 155 21.68 2.25 -18.01
C ILE A 155 22.11 3.06 -16.78
N GLN A 156 21.56 4.28 -16.63
CA GLN A 156 21.80 5.11 -15.46
C GLN A 156 21.29 4.42 -14.18
N LEU A 157 20.08 3.85 -14.19
CA LEU A 157 19.51 3.11 -13.06
C LEU A 157 20.35 1.89 -12.66
N ILE A 158 20.93 1.18 -13.64
CA ILE A 158 21.81 0.03 -13.35
C ILE A 158 23.05 0.51 -12.61
N SER A 159 23.69 1.58 -13.09
CA SER A 159 24.89 2.14 -12.46
C SER A 159 24.62 2.66 -11.05
N GLU A 160 23.48 3.33 -10.84
CA GLU A 160 23.07 3.83 -9.53
C GLU A 160 22.78 2.70 -8.54
N ASN A 161 22.10 1.64 -8.98
CA ASN A 161 21.89 0.45 -8.16
C ASN A 161 23.21 -0.25 -7.77
N GLU A 162 24.21 -0.24 -8.64
CA GLU A 162 25.52 -0.79 -8.33
C GLU A 162 26.26 0.06 -7.28
N MET A 163 26.21 1.39 -7.39
CA MET A 163 26.76 2.30 -6.38
C MET A 163 26.09 2.10 -5.02
N LEU A 164 24.76 2.03 -4.97
CA LEU A 164 24.01 1.81 -3.73
C LEU A 164 24.35 0.47 -3.06
N LYS A 165 24.58 -0.60 -3.85
CA LYS A 165 25.03 -1.89 -3.32
C LYS A 165 26.41 -1.79 -2.67
N ASN A 166 27.32 -1.03 -3.27
CA ASN A 166 28.66 -0.81 -2.72
C ASN A 166 28.61 0.03 -1.44
N GLU A 167 27.76 1.07 -1.39
CA GLU A 167 27.56 1.88 -0.19
C GLU A 167 26.95 1.06 0.96
N ILE A 168 25.93 0.23 0.68
CA ILE A 168 25.35 -0.68 1.68
C ILE A 168 26.41 -1.65 2.22
N LYS A 169 27.31 -2.14 1.36
CA LYS A 169 28.41 -3.02 1.77
C LYS A 169 29.37 -2.28 2.71
N LEU A 170 29.71 -1.03 2.40
CA LEU A 170 30.58 -0.20 3.22
C LEU A 170 29.95 0.11 4.59
N LEU A 171 28.68 0.52 4.62
CA LEU A 171 27.95 0.80 5.85
C LEU A 171 27.85 -0.43 6.76
N LYS A 172 27.70 -1.62 6.19
CA LYS A 172 27.73 -2.87 6.96
C LYS A 172 29.08 -3.11 7.63
N VAL A 173 30.19 -2.85 6.93
CA VAL A 173 31.55 -2.97 7.49
C VAL A 173 31.76 -1.97 8.63
N GLN A 174 31.30 -0.72 8.47
CA GLN A 174 31.36 0.27 9.54
C GLN A 174 30.54 -0.14 10.75
N LEU A 175 29.32 -0.63 10.52
CA LEU A 175 28.44 -1.08 11.60
C LEU A 175 29.06 -2.25 12.38
N THR A 176 29.69 -3.21 11.70
CA THR A 176 30.41 -4.29 12.37
C THR A 176 31.60 -3.78 13.19
N ALA A 177 32.37 -2.82 12.67
CA ALA A 177 33.50 -2.23 13.41
C ALA A 177 33.04 -1.49 14.68
N THR A 178 31.98 -0.67 14.57
CA THR A 178 31.40 0.01 15.74
C THR A 178 30.82 -0.97 16.77
N GLN A 179 30.29 -2.10 16.31
CA GLN A 179 29.78 -3.14 17.20
C GLN A 179 30.93 -3.82 17.95
N GLU A 180 32.04 -4.13 17.28
CA GLU A 180 33.25 -4.68 17.91
C GLU A 180 33.83 -3.71 18.95
N GLU A 181 33.86 -2.41 18.63
CA GLU A 181 34.27 -1.35 19.57
C GLU A 181 33.33 -1.28 20.79
N LEU A 182 32.01 -1.41 20.59
CA LEU A 182 31.06 -1.45 21.70
C LEU A 182 31.24 -2.70 22.58
N GLU A 183 31.56 -3.85 21.99
CA GLU A 183 31.82 -5.08 22.73
C GLU A 183 33.16 -5.05 23.50
N THR A 184 34.18 -4.35 22.99
CA THR A 184 35.41 -4.09 23.78
C THR A 184 35.12 -3.21 24.99
N TYR A 185 34.25 -2.19 24.86
CA TYR A 185 33.81 -1.38 26.02
C TYR A 185 32.98 -2.18 27.04
N LYS A 186 32.25 -3.22 26.61
CA LYS A 186 31.52 -4.09 27.54
C LYS A 186 32.40 -5.08 28.28
N SER A 187 33.54 -5.47 27.70
CA SER A 187 34.42 -6.53 28.22
C SER A 187 35.63 -6.02 29.00
N LEU A 188 36.09 -4.78 28.78
CA LEU A 188 37.10 -4.16 29.63
C LEU A 188 36.48 -3.70 30.96
N GLY A 189 36.61 -4.55 31.98
CA GLY A 189 36.22 -4.28 33.36
C GLY A 189 36.72 -2.92 33.88
N THR A 190 35.84 -1.91 33.83
CA THR A 190 35.88 -0.65 34.59
C THR A 190 34.41 -0.24 34.82
N SER A 191 33.75 -0.45 35.95
CA SER A 191 34.16 -0.43 37.36
C SER A 191 34.83 0.86 37.84
N SER A 192 35.02 1.90 37.01
CA SER A 192 35.54 3.20 37.51
C SER A 192 34.64 4.41 37.21
N LEU A 193 33.90 4.43 36.09
CA LEU A 193 33.00 5.56 35.76
C LEU A 193 31.58 5.43 36.32
N TYR A 194 31.13 4.21 36.66
CA TYR A 194 29.82 4.02 37.31
C TYR A 194 29.76 4.62 38.72
N SER A 195 30.93 4.85 39.34
CA SER A 195 31.08 5.54 40.62
C SER A 195 30.92 7.07 40.52
N VAL A 196 31.11 7.66 39.34
CA VAL A 196 31.11 9.13 39.18
C VAL A 196 29.69 9.68 39.00
N PHE A 197 28.76 8.90 38.45
CA PHE A 197 27.36 9.32 38.27
C PHE A 197 26.44 9.00 39.46
N LYS A 198 26.97 8.56 40.61
CA LYS A 198 26.18 8.31 41.83
C LYS A 198 25.99 9.55 42.72
N TYR A 199 26.48 10.71 42.32
CA TYR A 199 26.22 11.97 43.03
C TYR A 199 25.37 12.90 42.18
N ILE A 200 24.14 13.11 42.65
CA ILE A 200 23.20 14.25 42.51
C ILE A 200 21.79 13.65 42.41
N SER A 201 21.29 13.14 43.54
CA SER A 201 19.85 12.88 43.75
C SER A 201 19.53 13.02 45.23
N HIS A 202 19.88 14.18 45.79
CA HIS A 202 19.27 14.68 47.01
C HIS A 202 18.87 16.13 46.75
N VAL A 203 17.66 16.31 46.22
CA VAL A 203 16.94 17.58 46.35
C VAL A 203 16.18 17.47 47.68
N PRO A 204 16.52 18.26 48.70
CA PRO A 204 15.70 18.34 49.91
C PRO A 204 14.41 19.10 49.55
N GLN A 205 13.27 18.42 49.59
CA GLN A 205 11.98 19.11 49.64
C GLN A 205 11.83 19.73 51.03
N ALA A 206 12.04 21.05 51.10
CA ALA A 206 11.57 21.86 52.20
C ALA A 206 10.05 22.07 52.04
N GLY A 207 9.27 21.61 53.03
CA GLY A 207 8.04 22.32 53.42
C GLY A 207 8.42 23.68 54.04
N PRO A 208 7.48 24.61 54.30
CA PRO A 208 6.18 24.32 54.93
C PRO A 208 5.01 25.18 54.40
N SER A 209 3.77 24.87 54.80
CA SER A 209 2.89 25.76 55.59
C SER A 209 1.42 25.38 55.45
N ASP A 210 0.83 25.12 56.62
CA ASP A 210 -0.59 25.02 56.89
C ASP A 210 -1.30 26.35 56.59
N ILE A 211 -2.39 26.33 55.83
CA ILE A 211 -3.52 27.24 56.03
C ILE A 211 -4.82 26.46 55.78
N SER A 212 -5.59 26.37 56.86
CA SER A 212 -6.95 25.88 56.99
C SER A 212 -8.00 26.69 56.23
N SER A 213 -9.13 26.02 55.96
CA SER A 213 -10.52 26.49 55.96
C SER A 213 -11.32 26.48 54.64
N VAL A 214 -12.30 25.57 54.64
CA VAL A 214 -13.73 25.76 54.27
C VAL A 214 -14.06 26.21 52.84
N ASN A 215 -14.57 25.27 52.02
CA ASN A 215 -15.96 25.36 51.56
C ASN A 215 -16.48 24.02 51.01
N GLN A 216 -17.68 23.64 51.48
CA GLN A 216 -18.47 22.53 50.96
C GLN A 216 -19.06 22.92 49.60
N GLN A 217 -18.85 22.09 48.57
CA GLN A 217 -19.67 22.14 47.37
C GLN A 217 -19.84 20.75 46.74
N GLU A 218 -21.01 20.58 46.14
CA GLU A 218 -21.81 19.39 45.88
C GLU A 218 -21.18 18.19 45.14
N PRO A 219 -21.77 16.98 45.31
CA PRO A 219 -21.36 15.77 44.60
C PRO A 219 -21.75 15.82 43.11
N SER A 220 -20.75 16.02 42.25
CA SER A 220 -20.89 15.86 40.79
C SER A 220 -21.11 14.39 40.38
N PRO A 221 -21.81 14.12 39.26
CA PRO A 221 -22.25 12.78 38.91
C PRO A 221 -21.08 11.89 38.48
N PHE A 222 -21.09 10.66 38.99
CA PHE A 222 -20.16 9.58 38.66
C PHE A 222 -20.16 9.27 37.14
N PHE A 223 -19.27 9.91 36.39
CA PHE A 223 -18.88 9.40 35.08
C PHE A 223 -18.03 8.15 35.28
N LYS A 224 -18.59 7.00 34.92
CA LYS A 224 -17.88 5.71 34.84
C LYS A 224 -16.70 5.87 33.86
N LYS A 225 -15.52 6.20 34.40
CA LYS A 225 -14.27 6.24 33.66
C LYS A 225 -14.06 4.85 33.06
N ARG A 226 -14.19 4.74 31.74
CA ARG A 226 -13.79 3.53 31.01
C ARG A 226 -12.33 3.27 31.38
N LYS A 227 -12.04 2.04 31.82
CA LYS A 227 -10.68 1.56 32.07
C LYS A 227 -9.94 1.48 30.73
N THR A 228 -9.49 2.62 30.22
CA THR A 228 -8.41 2.65 29.23
C THR A 228 -7.16 2.28 30.00
N PHE A 229 -6.72 1.02 29.88
CA PHE A 229 -5.39 0.63 30.30
C PHE A 229 -4.40 1.61 29.65
N LEU A 230 -3.65 2.35 30.46
CA LEU A 230 -2.59 3.21 29.93
C LEU A 230 -1.61 2.31 29.19
N PHE A 231 -1.54 2.47 27.87
CA PHE A 231 -0.61 1.74 27.00
C PHE A 231 0.84 1.85 27.50
N ALA A 232 1.17 2.95 28.19
CA ALA A 232 2.45 3.20 28.84
C ALA A 232 2.80 2.17 29.94
N GLN A 233 1.81 1.61 30.64
CA GLN A 233 2.04 0.65 31.74
C GLN A 233 2.23 -0.78 31.23
N LEU A 234 1.87 -1.06 29.97
CA LEU A 234 2.05 -2.37 29.34
C LEU A 234 3.49 -2.61 28.84
N LEU A 235 4.26 -1.53 28.66
CA LEU A 235 5.62 -1.58 28.06
C LEU A 235 6.74 -1.60 29.10
N THR A 236 6.44 -1.49 30.39
CA THR A 236 7.44 -1.42 31.47
C THR A 236 7.62 -2.73 32.24
N ASN A 237 6.77 -3.75 32.01
CA ASN A 237 6.94 -5.06 32.65
C ASN A 237 7.76 -5.98 31.74
N ASP A 238 8.91 -6.46 32.21
CA ASP A 238 9.79 -7.40 31.52
C ASP A 238 9.07 -8.68 31.08
N GLU A 239 8.09 -9.15 31.86
CA GLU A 239 7.27 -10.31 31.53
C GLU A 239 6.44 -10.08 30.25
N SER A 240 5.93 -8.86 30.06
CA SER A 240 5.14 -8.51 28.88
C SER A 240 6.01 -8.49 27.62
N TRP A 241 7.27 -8.05 27.76
CA TRP A 241 8.26 -8.10 26.68
C TRP A 241 8.68 -9.52 26.32
N GLN A 242 8.87 -10.40 27.31
CA GLN A 242 9.16 -11.81 27.04
C GLN A 242 8.01 -12.49 26.30
N LYS A 243 6.77 -12.27 26.74
CA LYS A 243 5.57 -12.78 26.06
C LYS A 243 5.44 -12.28 24.62
N LEU A 244 5.79 -11.02 24.37
CA LEU A 244 5.80 -10.45 23.01
C LEU A 244 6.89 -11.10 22.14
N LYS A 245 8.08 -11.34 22.69
CA LYS A 245 9.16 -12.05 21.97
C LYS A 245 8.77 -13.48 21.61
N GLU A 246 8.14 -14.20 22.54
CA GLU A 246 7.67 -15.57 22.29
C GLU A 246 6.58 -15.62 21.22
N THR A 247 5.62 -14.70 21.27
CA THR A 247 4.55 -14.63 20.27
C THR A 247 5.08 -14.27 18.88
N ASN A 248 6.06 -13.36 18.77
CA ASN A 248 6.74 -13.09 17.50
C ASN A 248 7.51 -14.31 16.99
N LYS A 249 8.26 -15.00 17.85
CA LYS A 249 9.00 -16.22 17.48
C LYS A 249 8.07 -17.37 17.05
N GLU A 250 6.88 -17.47 17.64
CA GLU A 250 5.84 -18.41 17.22
C GLU A 250 5.26 -18.03 15.85
N ALA A 251 5.00 -16.75 15.60
CA ALA A 251 4.53 -16.28 14.31
C ALA A 251 5.56 -16.56 13.18
N GLU A 252 6.85 -16.33 13.44
CA GLU A 252 7.92 -16.65 12.50
C GLU A 252 7.99 -18.15 12.17
N ARG A 253 7.87 -19.01 13.18
CA ARG A 253 7.82 -20.47 12.97
C ARG A 253 6.65 -20.89 12.08
N LYS A 254 5.47 -20.27 12.25
CA LYS A 254 4.29 -20.55 11.41
C LYS A 254 4.49 -20.11 9.96
N VAL A 255 5.15 -18.96 9.74
CA VAL A 255 5.47 -18.49 8.39
C VAL A 255 6.42 -19.45 7.68
N GLU A 256 7.48 -19.90 8.35
CA GLU A 256 8.42 -20.87 7.78
C GLU A 256 7.79 -22.24 7.54
N GLU A 257 6.89 -22.70 8.42
CA GLU A 257 6.14 -23.95 8.20
C GLU A 257 5.26 -23.87 6.94
N VAL A 258 4.55 -22.75 6.74
CA VAL A 258 3.72 -22.53 5.53
C VAL A 258 4.60 -22.49 4.28
N LYS A 259 5.76 -21.84 4.35
CA LYS A 259 6.72 -21.76 3.25
C LYS A 259 7.26 -23.14 2.89
N TRP A 260 7.65 -23.95 3.88
CA TRP A 260 8.07 -25.33 3.70
C TRP A 260 6.99 -26.20 3.05
N LYS A 261 5.73 -26.09 3.51
CA LYS A 261 4.58 -26.80 2.92
C LYS A 261 4.37 -26.44 1.45
N LYS A 262 4.54 -25.16 1.07
CA LYS A 262 4.45 -24.71 -0.33
C LYS A 262 5.55 -25.33 -1.20
N VAL A 263 6.79 -25.36 -0.71
CA VAL A 263 7.93 -25.99 -1.42
C VAL A 263 7.67 -27.48 -1.64
N LEU A 264 7.22 -28.20 -0.60
CA LEU A 264 6.90 -29.62 -0.70
C LEU A 264 5.76 -29.89 -1.69
N ALA A 265 4.74 -29.03 -1.72
CA ALA A 265 3.64 -29.14 -2.68
C ALA A 265 4.12 -28.90 -4.12
N ALA A 266 5.03 -27.96 -4.35
CA ALA A 266 5.63 -27.71 -5.67
C ALA A 266 6.46 -28.91 -6.14
N GLN A 267 7.30 -29.47 -5.27
CA GLN A 267 8.08 -30.68 -5.58
C GLN A 267 7.19 -31.88 -5.95
N LYS A 268 6.08 -32.07 -5.22
CA LYS A 268 5.09 -33.12 -5.55
C LYS A 268 4.44 -32.91 -6.92
N LYS A 269 4.17 -31.65 -7.33
CA LYS A 269 3.63 -31.34 -8.66
C LYS A 269 4.65 -31.65 -9.76
N ILE A 270 5.91 -31.26 -9.59
CA ILE A 270 6.99 -31.55 -10.53
C ILE A 270 7.15 -33.06 -10.71
N LYS A 271 7.18 -33.83 -9.62
CA LYS A 271 7.29 -35.30 -9.69
C LYS A 271 6.08 -35.96 -10.39
N ARG A 272 4.89 -35.37 -10.29
CA ARG A 272 3.70 -35.86 -11.02
C ARG A 272 3.79 -35.55 -12.52
N GLN A 273 4.31 -34.38 -12.89
CA GLN A 273 4.53 -34.02 -14.30
C GLN A 273 5.57 -34.92 -14.96
N GLN A 274 6.71 -35.15 -14.30
CA GLN A 274 7.74 -36.07 -14.80
C GLN A 274 7.21 -37.49 -15.01
N LYS A 275 6.39 -38.00 -14.09
CA LYS A 275 5.74 -39.31 -14.27
C LYS A 275 4.75 -39.36 -15.44
N LEU A 276 4.08 -38.23 -15.74
CA LEU A 276 3.17 -38.15 -16.88
C LEU A 276 3.94 -38.07 -18.20
N GLU A 277 5.09 -37.41 -18.22
CA GLU A 277 6.00 -37.37 -19.38
C GLU A 277 6.58 -38.74 -19.68
N GLN A 278 7.12 -39.44 -18.68
CA GLN A 278 7.62 -40.83 -18.84
C GLN A 278 6.55 -41.78 -19.39
N LYS A 279 5.30 -41.68 -18.92
CA LYS A 279 4.21 -42.49 -19.45
C LYS A 279 3.82 -42.17 -20.89
N LYS A 280 4.06 -40.94 -21.35
CA LYS A 280 3.83 -40.58 -22.76
C LYS A 280 4.92 -41.17 -23.65
N GLU A 281 6.17 -41.12 -23.20
CA GLU A 281 7.32 -41.72 -23.90
C GLU A 281 7.21 -43.25 -24.01
N GLU A 282 6.65 -43.94 -23.02
CA GLU A 282 6.42 -45.40 -23.07
C GLU A 282 5.33 -45.83 -24.08
N HIS A 283 4.46 -44.91 -24.50
CA HIS A 283 3.32 -45.20 -25.39
C HIS A 283 3.56 -44.78 -26.84
N GLU A 284 4.71 -44.19 -27.14
CA GLU A 284 5.15 -43.76 -28.48
C GLU A 284 6.14 -44.78 -29.07
#